data_AF-J5UVF4-F1
#
_entry.id   AF-J5UVF4-F1
#
_cell.length_a   1.000
_cell.length_b   1.000
_cell.length_c   1.000
_cell.angle_alpha   90.00
_cell.angle_beta   90.00
_cell.angle_gamma   90.00
#
_symmetry.space_group_name_H-M   'P 1'
#
loop_
_entity.id
_entity.type
_entity.pdbx_description
1 polymer ?
#
loop_
_entity_poly.entity_id
_entity_poly.type
_entity_poly.pdbx_seq_one_letter_code
_entity_poly.pdbx_strand_id
1 'polypeptide(L)'
;MSAFSKTMRRHFFTREFLLFLAVGCLNTFNGSLLAKIFELLVDTNLAFNIGYILANIIAYALNSRLIFHEPMTLEKCVKFAISYIPNYVIQNVIVFLFYNQLGFPSLAAFILAAVLGVPITFLAVKLFAFGRK
;
A
#
# COMPACT_ATOMS: atom_id res chain seq x y z
N MET A 1 21.71 17.68 17.13
CA MET A 1 20.77 16.83 16.35
C MET A 1 20.57 15.52 17.10
N SER A 2 19.35 15.25 17.61
CA SER A 2 19.13 14.18 18.60
C SER A 2 19.19 12.78 17.97
N ALA A 3 19.72 11.81 18.72
CA ALA A 3 19.91 10.41 18.33
C ALA A 3 18.63 9.71 17.83
N PHE A 4 17.46 10.24 18.22
CA PHE A 4 16.14 9.74 17.81
C PHE A 4 15.87 9.89 16.31
N SER A 5 16.34 11.00 15.70
CA SER A 5 16.19 11.26 14.27
C SER A 5 17.00 10.28 13.41
N LYS A 6 18.19 9.85 13.88
CA LYS A 6 19.03 8.88 13.16
C LYS A 6 18.41 7.49 13.11
N THR A 7 17.78 7.04 14.19
CA THR A 7 17.15 5.70 14.27
C THR A 7 15.88 5.62 13.43
N MET A 8 15.02 6.65 13.47
CA MET A 8 13.82 6.73 12.62
C MET A 8 14.15 6.77 11.12
N ARG A 9 15.17 7.55 10.73
CA ARG A 9 15.62 7.63 9.32
C ARG A 9 16.20 6.30 8.82
N ARG A 10 16.76 5.47 9.71
CA ARG A 10 17.27 4.13 9.41
C ARG A 10 16.18 3.06 9.27
N HIS A 11 14.94 3.36 9.63
CA HIS A 11 13.79 2.44 9.48
C HIS A 11 12.77 2.88 8.44
N PHE A 12 12.62 4.19 8.20
CA PHE A 12 11.73 4.74 7.18
C PHE A 12 12.42 5.03 5.83
N PHE A 13 13.76 5.10 5.79
CA PHE A 13 14.53 5.30 4.55
C PHE A 13 15.38 4.08 4.18
N THR A 14 14.94 2.90 4.60
CA THR A 14 15.54 1.63 4.24
C THR A 14 15.08 1.21 2.84
N ARG A 15 15.94 0.45 2.13
CA ARG A 15 15.66 -0.14 0.82
C ARG A 15 14.25 -0.74 0.72
N GLU A 16 13.78 -1.33 1.82
CA GLU A 16 12.43 -1.91 1.96
C GLU A 16 11.29 -0.89 1.75
N PHE A 17 11.40 0.33 2.29
CA PHE A 17 10.37 1.37 2.12
C PHE A 17 10.31 1.89 0.69
N LEU A 18 11.49 2.11 0.08
CA LEU A 18 11.57 2.53 -1.33
C LEU A 18 11.04 1.45 -2.28
N LEU A 19 11.36 0.18 -2.01
CA LEU A 19 10.79 -0.94 -2.76
C LEU A 19 9.29 -1.07 -2.52
N PHE A 20 8.79 -0.84 -1.30
CA PHE A 20 7.36 -0.84 -1.01
C PHE A 20 6.62 0.24 -1.81
N LEU A 21 7.19 1.45 -1.86
CA LEU A 21 6.66 2.53 -2.68
C LEU A 21 6.65 2.15 -4.17
N ALA A 22 7.77 1.62 -4.67
CA ALA A 22 7.92 1.21 -6.07
C ALA A 22 6.95 0.08 -6.44
N VAL A 23 6.80 -0.93 -5.59
CA VAL A 23 5.85 -2.02 -5.77
C VAL A 23 4.41 -1.51 -5.72
N GLY A 24 4.11 -0.55 -4.84
CA GLY A 24 2.81 0.13 -4.81
C GLY A 24 2.49 0.84 -6.13
N CYS A 25 3.42 1.63 -6.66
CA CYS A 25 3.26 2.30 -7.95
C CYS A 25 3.13 1.30 -9.10
N LEU A 26 3.97 0.26 -9.14
CA LEU A 26 3.90 -0.80 -10.13
C LEU A 26 2.58 -1.57 -10.04
N ASN A 27 2.05 -1.80 -8.84
CA ASN A 27 0.77 -2.47 -8.64
C ASN A 27 -0.39 -1.67 -9.22
N THR A 28 -0.46 -0.36 -8.95
CA THR A 28 -1.49 0.51 -9.52
C THR A 28 -1.42 0.52 -11.04
N PHE A 29 -0.21 0.64 -11.60
CA PHE A 29 -0.02 0.60 -13.06
C PHE A 29 -0.43 -0.75 -13.66
N ASN A 30 0.02 -1.86 -13.06
CA ASN A 30 -0.36 -3.21 -13.51
C ASN A 30 -1.87 -3.46 -13.39
N GLY A 31 -2.51 -2.99 -12.31
CA GLY A 31 -3.95 -3.15 -12.13
C GLY A 31 -4.73 -2.47 -13.24
N SER A 32 -4.39 -1.21 -13.56
CA SER A 32 -5.02 -0.48 -14.66
C SER A 32 -4.71 -1.09 -16.03
N LEU A 33 -3.47 -1.55 -16.25
CA LEU A 33 -3.07 -2.16 -17.52
C LEU A 33 -3.77 -3.51 -17.74
N LEU A 34 -3.77 -4.38 -16.73
CA LEU A 34 -4.46 -5.67 -16.77
C LEU A 34 -5.96 -5.47 -16.94
N ALA A 35 -6.57 -4.55 -16.18
CA ALA A 35 -7.99 -4.22 -16.35
C ALA A 35 -8.29 -3.82 -17.80
N LYS A 36 -7.44 -2.99 -18.42
CA LYS A 36 -7.66 -2.57 -19.82
C LYS A 36 -7.50 -3.71 -20.83
N ILE A 37 -6.59 -4.64 -20.58
CA ILE A 37 -6.41 -5.85 -21.41
C ILE A 37 -7.64 -6.76 -21.27
N PHE A 38 -8.13 -6.97 -20.05
CA PHE A 38 -9.30 -7.83 -19.78
C PHE A 38 -10.62 -7.20 -20.25
N GLU A 39 -10.71 -5.88 -20.33
CA GLU A 39 -11.87 -5.16 -20.89
C GLU A 39 -12.14 -5.54 -22.36
N LEU A 40 -11.11 -6.03 -23.08
CA LEU A 40 -11.27 -6.55 -24.44
C LEU A 40 -12.01 -7.91 -24.48
N LEU A 41 -12.12 -8.60 -23.34
CA LEU A 41 -12.66 -9.95 -23.24
C LEU A 41 -13.96 -10.03 -22.42
N VAL A 42 -14.13 -9.17 -21.42
CA VAL A 42 -15.26 -9.19 -20.48
C VAL A 42 -15.77 -7.77 -20.19
N ASP A 43 -16.94 -7.68 -19.53
CA ASP A 43 -17.50 -6.41 -19.06
C ASP A 43 -16.49 -5.60 -18.23
N THR A 44 -16.59 -4.27 -18.31
CA THR A 44 -15.65 -3.33 -17.68
C THR A 44 -15.53 -3.54 -16.17
N ASN A 45 -16.63 -3.82 -15.47
CA ASN A 45 -16.59 -4.07 -14.03
C ASN A 45 -15.87 -5.38 -13.70
N LEU A 46 -16.12 -6.40 -14.50
CA LEU A 46 -15.52 -7.72 -14.35
C LEU A 46 -14.02 -7.67 -14.68
N ALA A 47 -13.64 -6.96 -15.74
CA ALA A 47 -12.26 -6.71 -16.13
C ALA A 47 -11.49 -5.96 -15.05
N PHE A 48 -12.10 -4.92 -14.46
CA PHE A 48 -11.50 -4.17 -13.37
C PHE A 48 -11.25 -5.04 -12.13
N ASN A 49 -12.24 -5.86 -11.72
CA ASN A 49 -12.09 -6.76 -10.59
C ASN A 49 -11.00 -7.82 -10.82
N ILE A 50 -10.96 -8.43 -12.01
CA ILE A 50 -9.92 -9.41 -12.38
C ILE A 50 -8.55 -8.76 -12.38
N GLY A 51 -8.41 -7.61 -13.02
CA GLY A 51 -7.16 -6.85 -13.07
C GLY A 51 -6.68 -6.44 -11.67
N TYR A 52 -7.60 -5.99 -10.81
CA TYR A 52 -7.30 -5.61 -9.42
C TYR A 52 -6.85 -6.80 -8.56
N ILE A 53 -7.51 -7.95 -8.66
CA ILE A 53 -7.13 -9.16 -7.93
C ILE A 53 -5.76 -9.65 -8.39
N LEU A 54 -5.52 -9.74 -9.70
CA LEU A 54 -4.24 -10.19 -10.25
C LEU A 54 -3.10 -9.25 -9.87
N ALA A 55 -3.32 -7.94 -9.96
CA ALA A 55 -2.34 -6.94 -9.56
C ALA A 55 -1.98 -7.10 -8.08
N ASN A 56 -2.98 -7.22 -7.19
CA ASN A 56 -2.72 -7.45 -5.77
C ASN A 56 -1.96 -8.75 -5.48
N ILE A 57 -2.21 -9.83 -6.23
CA ILE A 57 -1.42 -11.08 -6.12
C ILE A 57 0.04 -10.83 -6.52
N ILE A 58 0.28 -10.10 -7.61
CA ILE A 58 1.63 -9.73 -8.05
C ILE A 58 2.31 -8.84 -7.01
N ALA A 59 1.60 -7.85 -6.47
CA ALA A 59 2.10 -6.97 -5.43
C ALA A 59 2.47 -7.76 -4.17
N TYR A 60 1.65 -8.71 -3.75
CA TYR A 60 1.96 -9.61 -2.64
C TYR A 60 3.21 -10.45 -2.92
N ALA A 61 3.33 -11.02 -4.12
CA ALA A 61 4.50 -11.80 -4.51
C ALA A 61 5.79 -10.97 -4.51
N LEU A 62 5.74 -9.74 -5.04
CA LEU A 62 6.86 -8.80 -5.04
C LEU A 62 7.22 -8.35 -3.62
N ASN A 63 6.24 -8.04 -2.78
CA ASN A 63 6.46 -7.72 -1.37
C ASN A 63 7.13 -8.89 -0.64
N SER A 64 6.60 -10.10 -0.78
CA SER A 64 7.11 -11.28 -0.10
C SER A 64 8.52 -11.65 -0.57
N ARG A 65 8.81 -11.59 -1.88
CA ARG A 65 10.10 -12.03 -2.45
C ARG A 65 11.19 -10.95 -2.45
N LEU A 66 10.86 -9.71 -2.84
CA LEU A 66 11.86 -8.64 -3.06
C LEU A 66 12.07 -7.76 -1.83
N ILE A 67 11.03 -7.55 -1.03
CA ILE A 67 11.07 -6.63 0.11
C ILE A 67 11.42 -7.40 1.37
N PHE A 68 10.60 -8.38 1.73
CA PHE A 68 10.69 -9.06 3.02
C PHE A 68 11.46 -10.40 2.95
N HIS A 69 11.66 -10.98 1.77
CA HIS A 69 12.32 -12.29 1.56
C HIS A 69 11.73 -13.41 2.43
N GLU A 70 10.40 -13.46 2.51
CA GLU A 70 9.64 -14.37 3.35
C GLU A 70 8.82 -15.35 2.47
N PRO A 71 8.55 -16.58 2.95
CA PRO A 71 7.76 -17.55 2.19
C PRO A 71 6.33 -17.05 1.96
N MET A 72 5.85 -17.24 0.73
CA MET A 72 4.51 -16.85 0.29
C MET A 72 3.46 -17.81 0.87
N THR A 73 2.96 -17.51 2.07
CA THR A 73 1.88 -18.29 2.71
C THR A 73 0.55 -17.53 2.66
N LEU A 74 -0.58 -18.26 2.62
CA LEU A 74 -1.92 -17.65 2.69
C LEU A 74 -2.12 -16.82 3.97
N GLU A 75 -1.54 -17.27 5.09
CA GLU A 75 -1.56 -16.55 6.36
C GLU A 75 -0.95 -15.14 6.25
N LYS A 76 0.19 -15.01 5.56
CA LYS A 76 0.84 -13.71 5.34
C LYS A 76 0.07 -12.84 4.34
N CYS A 77 -0.63 -13.42 3.38
CA CYS A 77 -1.54 -12.69 2.49
C CYS A 77 -2.68 -12.05 3.31
N VAL A 78 -3.30 -12.81 4.22
CA VAL A 78 -4.34 -12.28 5.11
C VAL A 78 -3.77 -11.21 6.04
N LYS A 79 -2.58 -11.41 6.63
CA LYS A 79 -1.94 -10.38 7.46
C LYS A 79 -1.57 -9.13 6.66
N PHE A 80 -1.18 -9.27 5.40
CA PHE A 80 -0.93 -8.16 4.50
C PHE A 80 -2.22 -7.37 4.27
N ALA A 81 -3.33 -8.03 3.95
CA ALA A 81 -4.64 -7.38 3.81
C ALA A 81 -5.07 -6.68 5.11
N ILE A 82 -4.91 -7.34 6.26
CA ILE A 82 -5.23 -6.75 7.58
C ILE A 82 -4.36 -5.51 7.86
N SER A 83 -3.10 -5.50 7.43
CA SER A 83 -2.19 -4.37 7.62
C SER A 83 -2.64 -3.10 6.87
N TYR A 84 -3.53 -3.22 5.89
CA TYR A 84 -4.14 -2.08 5.20
C TYR A 84 -5.37 -1.53 5.94
N ILE A 85 -5.93 -2.23 6.92
CA ILE A 85 -7.09 -1.75 7.69
C ILE A 85 -6.75 -0.47 8.47
N PRO A 86 -5.66 -0.39 9.26
CA PRO A 86 -5.28 0.85 9.93
C PRO A 86 -5.04 2.00 8.95
N ASN A 87 -4.47 1.70 7.78
CA ASN A 87 -4.26 2.69 6.72
C ASN A 87 -5.58 3.24 6.18
N TYR A 88 -6.56 2.37 5.91
CA TYR A 88 -7.89 2.79 5.47
C TYR A 88 -8.56 3.72 6.49
N VAL A 89 -8.47 3.39 7.78
CA VAL A 89 -9.01 4.23 8.86
C VAL A 89 -8.34 5.60 8.88
N ILE A 90 -7.01 5.64 8.87
CA ILE A 90 -6.26 6.91 8.94
C ILE A 90 -6.49 7.77 7.69
N GLN A 91 -6.49 7.18 6.51
CA GLN A 91 -6.80 7.92 5.28
C GLN A 91 -8.20 8.52 5.32
N ASN A 92 -9.22 7.77 5.76
CA ASN A 92 -10.58 8.29 5.90
C ASN A 92 -10.68 9.40 6.96
N VAL A 93 -9.98 9.27 8.09
CA VAL A 93 -9.93 10.33 9.12
C VAL A 93 -9.29 11.60 8.55
N ILE A 94 -8.18 11.49 7.83
CA ILE A 94 -7.52 12.64 7.19
C ILE A 94 -8.43 13.28 6.16
N VAL A 95 -9.03 12.50 5.26
CA VAL A 95 -9.96 13.05 4.26
C VAL A 95 -11.15 13.70 4.96
N PHE A 96 -11.74 13.08 5.96
CA PHE A 96 -12.85 13.65 6.70
C PHE A 96 -12.49 14.99 7.36
N LEU A 97 -11.32 15.09 8.00
CA LEU A 97 -10.89 16.33 8.64
C LEU A 97 -10.51 17.41 7.61
N PHE A 98 -9.69 17.09 6.61
CA PHE A 98 -9.15 18.11 5.71
C PHE A 98 -10.15 18.50 4.61
N TYR A 99 -10.85 17.54 4.02
CA TYR A 99 -11.83 17.82 2.97
C TYR A 99 -13.16 18.30 3.56
N ASN A 100 -13.78 17.53 4.49
CA ASN A 100 -15.12 17.87 4.97
C ASN A 100 -15.12 18.99 6.03
N GLN A 101 -14.15 19.04 6.96
CA GLN A 101 -14.15 20.05 8.04
C GLN A 101 -13.39 21.32 7.66
N LEU A 102 -12.22 21.19 7.03
CA LEU A 102 -11.35 22.33 6.68
C LEU A 102 -11.60 22.88 5.26
N GLY A 103 -12.42 22.20 4.44
CA GLY A 103 -12.76 22.65 3.09
C GLY A 103 -11.59 22.64 2.11
N PHE A 104 -10.55 21.85 2.36
CA PHE A 104 -9.42 21.75 1.43
C PHE A 104 -9.86 21.15 0.09
N PRO A 105 -9.15 21.46 -1.01
CA PRO A 105 -9.35 20.77 -2.28
C PRO A 105 -9.18 19.26 -2.11
N SER A 106 -10.04 18.47 -2.76
CA SER A 106 -10.04 17.00 -2.68
C SER A 106 -8.66 16.39 -2.98
N LEU A 107 -7.98 16.91 -4.01
CA LEU A 107 -6.64 16.48 -4.37
C LEU A 107 -5.62 16.69 -3.24
N ALA A 108 -5.67 17.83 -2.54
CA ALA A 108 -4.77 18.12 -1.43
C ALA A 108 -5.02 17.18 -0.24
N ALA A 109 -6.29 16.91 0.08
CA ALA A 109 -6.68 15.97 1.13
C ALA A 109 -6.22 14.53 0.80
N PHE A 110 -6.35 14.09 -0.45
CA PHE A 110 -5.90 12.76 -0.89
C PHE A 110 -4.37 12.63 -0.85
N ILE A 111 -3.64 13.67 -1.28
CA ILE A 111 -2.17 13.67 -1.22
C ILE A 111 -1.71 13.61 0.25
N LEU A 112 -2.31 14.40 1.13
CA LEU A 112 -2.00 14.35 2.57
C LEU A 112 -2.29 12.98 3.17
N ALA A 113 -3.45 12.41 2.84
CA ALA A 113 -3.83 11.07 3.28
C ALA A 113 -2.83 10.00 2.80
N ALA A 114 -2.39 10.07 1.54
CA ALA A 114 -1.37 9.16 1.00
C ALA A 114 0.00 9.36 1.68
N VAL A 115 0.47 10.61 1.83
CA VAL A 115 1.78 10.93 2.41
C VAL A 115 1.88 10.45 3.86
N LEU A 116 0.80 10.54 4.64
CA LEU A 116 0.77 10.07 6.03
C LEU A 116 0.40 8.58 6.15
N GLY A 117 -0.49 8.09 5.28
CA GLY A 117 -0.97 6.70 5.30
C GLY A 117 0.08 5.70 4.83
N VAL A 118 0.87 6.02 3.80
CA VAL A 118 1.88 5.13 3.24
C VAL A 118 2.97 4.72 4.25
N PRO A 119 3.61 5.65 5.01
CA PRO A 119 4.56 5.29 6.06
C PRO A 119 3.97 4.40 7.14
N ILE A 120 2.71 4.63 7.52
CA ILE A 120 2.01 3.85 8.54
C ILE A 120 1.68 2.46 8.02
N THR A 121 1.24 2.36 6.77
CA THR A 121 1.02 1.06 6.08
C THR A 121 2.31 0.26 6.03
N PHE A 122 3.42 0.91 5.68
CA PHE A 122 4.71 0.25 5.65
C PHE A 122 5.12 -0.29 7.03
N LEU A 123 4.95 0.50 8.09
CA LEU A 123 5.19 0.04 9.45
C LEU A 123 4.27 -1.13 9.83
N ALA A 124 2.98 -1.04 9.53
CA ALA A 124 2.01 -2.09 9.82
C ALA A 124 2.38 -3.39 9.09
N VAL A 125 2.65 -3.33 7.79
CA VAL A 125 3.08 -4.48 6.99
C VAL A 125 4.39 -5.06 7.53
N LYS A 126 5.37 -4.21 7.83
CA LYS A 126 6.68 -4.65 8.34
C LYS A 126 6.61 -5.31 9.72
N LEU A 127 5.80 -4.77 10.63
CA LEU A 127 5.70 -5.25 12.01
C LEU A 127 4.67 -6.38 12.17
N PHE A 128 3.55 -6.31 11.47
CA PHE A 128 2.41 -7.20 11.65
C PHE A 128 2.37 -8.33 10.62
N ALA A 129 2.63 -8.03 9.33
CA ALA A 129 2.61 -9.04 8.28
C ALA A 129 3.93 -9.82 8.17
N PHE A 130 5.05 -9.14 8.34
CA PHE A 130 6.39 -9.72 8.17
C PHE A 130 7.29 -9.58 9.41
N GLY A 131 6.74 -9.19 10.56
CA GLY A 131 7.47 -9.15 11.82
C GLY A 131 7.93 -10.56 12.19
N ARG A 132 9.25 -10.77 12.19
CA ARG A 132 9.85 -12.01 12.68
C ARG A 132 9.54 -12.17 14.17
N LYS A 133 8.92 -13.30 14.54
CA LYS A 133 8.99 -13.81 15.91
C LYS A 133 10.38 -14.37 16.17
#